data_AF-G2SYT5-F1
#
_entry.id   AF-G2SYT5-F1
#
_cell.length_a   1.000
_cell.length_b   1.000
_cell.length_c   1.000
_cell.angle_alpha   90.00
_cell.angle_beta   90.00
_cell.angle_gamma   90.00
#
_symmetry.space_group_name_H-M   'P 1'
#
loop_
_entity.id
_entity.type
_entity.pdbx_description
1 polymer ?
#
loop_
_entity_poly.entity_id
_entity_poly.type
_entity_poly.pdbx_seq_one_letter_code
_entity_poly.pdbx_strand_id
1 'polypeptide(L)'
;MKIAVLDSGFDFSQPLQNKITNINFTDETNKDENGHGTCIIKLIDSISSGLELYSIKILDRTGKGKLSSLKVALLEALNSDVNIINLSLGIEAFIKDSELEILLDKCLSQGIIIVTSESNNGKINYLSCNNRIISVQGKQNNLVTSNNVIYINNSPRIIPWLGSSYVLSGANSFLTPFIIKKIYELLQNHVSIQNLKKCLMQQSFIFNSNKKIQRQSIINAKLMKSIEEEISIWNLYDENKAFKIAQATPRNITALVRIIEEKTQQSYIYDSFWMPDLAYLENFVNKIGSILH
;
A
#
# COMPACT_ATOMS: atom_id res chain seq x y z
N MET A 1 8.91 14.50 7.85
CA MET A 1 9.27 13.92 6.54
C MET A 1 8.14 14.25 5.58
N LYS A 2 8.47 14.80 4.41
CA LYS A 2 7.51 15.16 3.37
C LYS A 2 7.38 14.05 2.33
N ILE A 3 6.16 13.62 2.03
CA ILE A 3 5.89 12.52 1.10
C ILE A 3 4.85 12.96 0.08
N ALA A 4 5.21 12.97 -1.20
CA ALA A 4 4.28 13.19 -2.29
C ALA A 4 3.74 11.87 -2.83
N VAL A 5 2.42 11.79 -2.98
CA VAL A 5 1.70 10.70 -3.60
C VAL A 5 1.10 11.21 -4.90
N LEU A 6 1.67 10.77 -6.02
CA LEU A 6 1.23 11.14 -7.37
C LEU A 6 0.28 10.05 -7.88
N ASP A 7 -1.02 10.24 -7.72
CA ASP A 7 -2.04 9.19 -7.90
C ASP A 7 -3.42 9.76 -8.30
N SER A 8 -4.52 9.12 -7.94
CA SER A 8 -5.90 9.53 -8.25
C SER A 8 -6.52 10.57 -7.30
N GLY A 9 -5.75 11.07 -6.32
CA GLY A 9 -6.17 12.07 -5.35
C GLY A 9 -6.45 11.48 -3.96
N PHE A 10 -7.23 12.21 -3.15
CA PHE A 10 -7.65 11.77 -1.81
C PHE A 10 -9.14 12.06 -1.54
N ASP A 11 -9.80 11.16 -0.81
CA ASP A 11 -11.13 11.37 -0.23
C ASP A 11 -11.03 12.12 1.11
N PHE A 12 -11.11 13.46 1.04
CA PHE A 12 -11.01 14.36 2.22
C PHE A 12 -12.15 14.23 3.23
N SER A 13 -13.16 13.38 2.99
CA SER A 13 -14.14 13.03 4.03
C SER A 13 -13.56 12.06 5.06
N GLN A 14 -12.45 11.40 4.75
CA GLN A 14 -11.82 10.43 5.63
C GLN A 14 -10.76 11.08 6.55
N PRO A 15 -10.67 10.63 7.81
CA PRO A 15 -9.70 11.18 8.74
C PRO A 15 -8.27 10.77 8.39
N LEU A 16 -7.35 11.71 8.58
CA LEU A 16 -5.90 11.53 8.54
C LEU A 16 -5.30 11.98 9.86
N GLN A 17 -4.23 11.32 10.29
CA GLN A 17 -3.47 11.78 11.46
C GLN A 17 -2.48 12.89 11.11
N ASN A 18 -2.02 12.94 9.86
CA ASN A 18 -1.06 13.92 9.36
C ASN A 18 -1.71 15.01 8.51
N LYS A 19 -1.02 16.13 8.36
CA LYS A 19 -1.43 17.22 7.45
C LYS A 19 -1.25 16.77 6.01
N ILE A 20 -2.17 17.21 5.15
CA ILE A 20 -2.12 16.93 3.72
C ILE A 20 -2.34 18.20 2.90
N THR A 21 -1.48 18.41 1.90
CA THR A 21 -1.63 19.42 0.85
C THR A 21 -2.22 18.75 -0.37
N ASN A 22 -3.23 19.35 -0.99
CA ASN A 22 -3.92 18.81 -2.16
C ASN A 22 -3.62 19.63 -3.42
N ILE A 23 -3.21 18.96 -4.49
CA ILE A 23 -2.88 19.56 -5.78
C ILE A 23 -3.48 18.68 -6.86
N ASN A 24 -4.05 19.27 -7.91
CA ASN A 24 -4.72 18.53 -8.97
C ASN A 24 -4.26 19.03 -10.34
N PHE A 25 -3.68 18.12 -11.12
CA PHE A 25 -3.21 18.33 -12.50
C PHE A 25 -4.04 17.54 -13.52
N THR A 26 -5.25 17.14 -13.14
CA THR A 26 -6.26 16.56 -14.03
C THR A 26 -7.34 17.60 -14.36
N ASP A 27 -8.17 17.28 -15.35
CA ASP A 27 -9.33 18.09 -15.73
C ASP A 27 -10.57 17.76 -14.86
N GLU A 28 -10.43 16.91 -13.83
CA GLU A 28 -11.51 16.45 -12.95
C GLU A 28 -11.54 17.18 -11.61
N THR A 29 -12.53 16.85 -10.77
CA THR A 29 -12.61 17.39 -9.40
C THR A 29 -11.42 16.97 -8.55
N ASN A 30 -11.18 17.72 -7.47
CA ASN A 30 -10.12 17.44 -6.49
C ASN A 30 -10.33 16.15 -5.67
N LYS A 31 -11.52 15.54 -5.76
CA LYS A 31 -11.84 14.33 -5.00
C LYS A 31 -11.22 13.11 -5.68
N ASP A 32 -10.85 12.12 -4.89
CA ASP A 32 -10.59 10.80 -5.42
C ASP A 32 -11.91 10.10 -5.74
N GLU A 33 -12.10 9.78 -7.02
CA GLU A 33 -13.26 9.03 -7.52
C GLU A 33 -12.87 7.59 -7.91
N ASN A 34 -11.58 7.25 -7.82
CA ASN A 34 -11.06 5.91 -8.12
C ASN A 34 -10.89 5.08 -6.83
N GLY A 35 -10.31 5.68 -5.79
CA GLY A 35 -10.04 5.07 -4.49
C GLY A 35 -8.62 4.61 -4.27
N HIS A 36 -7.85 4.43 -5.36
CA HIS A 36 -6.47 3.99 -5.28
C HIS A 36 -5.57 4.98 -4.52
N GLY A 37 -5.62 6.26 -4.88
CA GLY A 37 -4.87 7.32 -4.20
C GLY A 37 -5.25 7.44 -2.72
N THR A 38 -6.54 7.36 -2.40
CA THR A 38 -7.03 7.33 -1.01
C THR A 38 -6.42 6.18 -0.22
N CYS A 39 -6.43 4.97 -0.79
CA CYS A 39 -5.83 3.80 -0.17
C CYS A 39 -4.33 4.02 0.12
N ILE A 40 -3.58 4.46 -0.89
CA ILE A 40 -2.13 4.67 -0.76
C ILE A 40 -1.82 5.72 0.30
N ILE A 41 -2.52 6.85 0.28
CA ILE A 41 -2.35 7.93 1.25
C ILE A 41 -2.67 7.46 2.67
N LYS A 42 -3.77 6.72 2.88
CA LYS A 42 -4.11 6.17 4.21
C LYS A 42 -3.06 5.20 4.75
N LEU A 43 -2.48 4.38 3.87
CA LEU A 43 -1.41 3.45 4.23
C LEU A 43 -0.08 4.17 4.55
N ILE A 44 0.21 5.30 3.89
CA ILE A 44 1.38 6.13 4.20
C ILE A 44 1.14 6.95 5.46
N ASP A 45 -0.06 7.50 5.62
CA ASP A 45 -0.47 8.28 6.78
C ASP A 45 -0.25 7.48 8.06
N SER A 46 -0.57 6.19 8.09
CA SER A 46 -0.42 5.32 9.26
C SER A 46 1.03 4.99 9.66
N ILE A 47 2.04 5.38 8.87
CA ILE A 47 3.45 5.05 9.13
C ILE A 47 3.94 5.72 10.42
N SER A 48 3.66 7.01 10.59
CA SER A 48 4.11 7.80 11.73
C SER A 48 3.32 9.11 11.83
N SER A 49 3.26 9.68 13.03
CA SER A 49 2.77 11.04 13.25
C SER A 49 3.84 12.08 12.88
N GLY A 50 3.42 13.25 12.39
CA GLY A 50 4.32 14.34 12.01
C GLY A 50 4.87 14.21 10.58
N LEU A 51 4.24 13.38 9.74
CA LEU A 51 4.45 13.41 8.30
C LEU A 51 3.76 14.65 7.70
N GLU A 52 4.27 15.11 6.57
CA GLU A 52 3.62 16.11 5.73
C GLU A 52 3.34 15.47 4.37
N LEU A 53 2.07 15.31 4.05
CA LEU A 53 1.64 14.56 2.88
C LEU A 53 1.25 15.52 1.76
N TYR A 54 1.57 15.16 0.52
CA TYR A 54 1.10 15.85 -0.67
C TYR A 54 0.29 14.87 -1.51
N SER A 55 -1.03 15.09 -1.62
CA SER A 55 -1.87 14.41 -2.60
C SER A 55 -1.78 15.18 -3.91
N ILE A 56 -1.08 14.63 -4.89
CA ILE A 56 -0.93 15.24 -6.21
C ILE A 56 -1.71 14.39 -7.21
N LYS A 57 -2.93 14.81 -7.53
CA LYS A 57 -3.82 14.09 -8.44
C LYS A 57 -3.33 14.26 -9.88
N ILE A 58 -2.90 13.15 -10.49
CA ILE A 58 -2.47 13.06 -11.90
C ILE A 58 -3.22 11.96 -12.68
N LEU A 59 -3.99 11.12 -11.98
CA LEU A 59 -4.83 10.08 -12.56
C LEU A 59 -6.30 10.46 -12.44
N ASP A 60 -7.07 10.19 -13.49
CA ASP A 60 -8.52 10.36 -13.53
C ASP A 60 -9.25 9.25 -12.75
N ARG A 61 -10.58 9.34 -12.66
CA ARG A 61 -11.44 8.35 -12.00
C ARG A 61 -11.25 6.91 -12.51
N THR A 62 -10.75 6.73 -13.73
CA THR A 62 -10.48 5.42 -14.34
C THR A 62 -9.05 4.92 -14.11
N GLY A 63 -8.23 5.71 -13.40
CA GLY A 63 -6.84 5.40 -13.12
C GLY A 63 -5.89 5.73 -14.28
N LYS A 64 -6.32 6.54 -15.25
CA LYS A 64 -5.51 6.94 -16.41
C LYS A 64 -4.98 8.35 -16.22
N GLY A 65 -3.76 8.59 -16.67
CA GLY A 65 -3.11 9.89 -16.58
C GLY A 65 -2.46 10.31 -17.89
N LYS A 66 -2.17 11.61 -18.01
CA LYS A 66 -1.38 12.17 -19.11
C LYS A 66 0.08 12.30 -18.67
N LEU A 67 1.01 12.04 -19.59
CA LEU A 67 2.44 12.22 -19.32
C LEU A 67 2.78 13.68 -18.94
N SER A 68 2.08 14.66 -19.52
CA SER A 68 2.22 16.07 -19.15
C SER A 68 1.87 16.34 -17.68
N SER A 69 0.79 15.75 -17.17
CA SER A 69 0.41 15.86 -15.75
C SER A 69 1.47 15.28 -14.82
N LEU A 70 2.09 14.15 -15.20
CA LEU A 70 3.21 13.58 -14.44
C LEU A 70 4.42 14.53 -14.42
N LYS A 71 4.79 15.11 -15.56
CA LYS A 71 5.94 16.04 -15.65
C LYS A 71 5.76 17.27 -14.75
N VAL A 72 4.58 17.89 -14.80
CA VAL A 72 4.26 19.05 -13.95
C VAL A 72 4.20 18.64 -12.47
N ALA A 73 3.68 17.46 -12.15
CA ALA A 73 3.66 16.95 -10.79
C ALA A 73 5.05 16.65 -10.22
N LEU A 74 6.00 16.18 -11.05
CA LEU A 74 7.40 16.00 -10.63
C LEU A 74 8.06 17.35 -10.33
N LEU A 75 7.78 18.39 -11.14
CA LEU A 75 8.23 19.76 -10.85
C LEU A 75 7.64 20.30 -9.55
N GLU A 76 6.35 20.04 -9.30
CA GLU A 76 5.71 20.43 -8.04
C GLU A 76 6.32 19.73 -6.83
N ALA A 77 6.61 18.43 -6.94
CA ALA A 77 7.27 17.67 -5.89
C ALA A 77 8.70 18.19 -5.60
N LEU A 78 9.45 18.55 -6.66
CA LEU A 78 10.76 19.22 -6.54
C LEU A 78 10.64 20.56 -5.81
N ASN A 79 9.72 21.42 -6.23
CA ASN A 79 9.52 22.75 -5.64
C ASN A 79 9.04 22.68 -4.18
N SER A 80 8.31 21.62 -3.84
CA SER A 80 7.84 21.35 -2.48
C SER A 80 8.91 20.76 -1.56
N ASP A 81 10.11 20.47 -2.07
CA ASP A 81 11.24 19.88 -1.34
C ASP A 81 10.84 18.59 -0.61
N VAL A 82 10.12 17.70 -1.30
CA VAL A 82 9.66 16.45 -0.70
C VAL A 82 10.80 15.45 -0.53
N ASN A 83 10.74 14.63 0.52
CA ASN A 83 11.77 13.61 0.75
C ASN A 83 11.52 12.35 -0.09
N ILE A 84 10.24 12.01 -0.30
CA ILE A 84 9.82 10.79 -1.01
C ILE A 84 8.73 11.14 -2.02
N ILE A 85 8.85 10.59 -3.23
CA ILE A 85 7.80 10.56 -4.26
C ILE A 85 7.33 9.11 -4.41
N ASN A 86 6.03 8.90 -4.22
CA ASN A 86 5.37 7.64 -4.46
C ASN A 86 4.64 7.66 -5.81
N LEU A 87 5.03 6.76 -6.71
CA LEU A 87 4.46 6.53 -8.03
C LEU A 87 3.97 5.09 -8.14
N SER A 88 2.86 4.78 -7.48
CA SER A 88 2.20 3.45 -7.52
C SER A 88 1.46 3.21 -8.85
N LEU A 89 2.07 3.63 -9.96
CA LEU A 89 1.54 3.59 -11.32
C LEU A 89 2.56 2.95 -12.27
N GLY A 90 2.08 2.47 -13.41
CA GLY A 90 2.90 1.95 -14.49
C GLY A 90 2.91 2.89 -15.69
N ILE A 91 4.10 3.17 -16.22
CA ILE A 91 4.26 3.80 -17.53
C ILE A 91 4.67 2.70 -18.50
N GLU A 92 3.91 2.48 -19.56
CA GLU A 92 4.22 1.42 -20.52
C GLU A 92 5.58 1.69 -21.20
N ALA A 93 6.46 0.68 -21.20
CA ALA A 93 7.90 0.81 -21.47
C ALA A 93 8.30 1.36 -22.85
N PHE A 94 7.38 1.45 -23.81
CA PHE A 94 7.67 1.98 -25.15
C PHE A 94 7.63 3.52 -25.21
N ILE A 95 7.25 4.20 -24.12
CA ILE A 95 7.30 5.66 -24.01
C ILE A 95 8.69 6.06 -23.50
N LYS A 96 9.62 6.34 -24.43
CA LYS A 96 10.85 7.07 -24.11
C LYS A 96 10.59 8.56 -24.22
N ASP A 97 10.75 9.28 -23.13
CA ASP A 97 10.54 10.73 -23.08
C ASP A 97 11.71 11.39 -22.35
N SER A 98 12.53 12.14 -23.09
CA SER A 98 13.76 12.74 -22.56
C SER A 98 13.50 13.78 -21.48
N GLU A 99 12.38 14.50 -21.55
CA GLU A 99 12.01 15.48 -20.54
C GLU A 99 11.61 14.79 -19.23
N LEU A 100 10.88 13.68 -19.29
CA LEU A 100 10.60 12.85 -18.13
C LEU A 100 11.91 12.31 -17.51
N GLU A 101 12.86 11.81 -18.32
CA GLU A 101 14.17 11.36 -17.82
C GLU A 101 14.91 12.48 -17.08
N ILE A 102 14.97 13.67 -17.67
CA ILE A 102 15.60 14.84 -17.06
C ILE A 102 14.93 15.19 -15.72
N LEU A 103 13.60 15.15 -15.65
CA LEU A 103 12.86 15.47 -14.42
C LEU A 103 13.08 14.42 -13.32
N LEU A 104 13.03 13.13 -13.67
CA LEU A 104 13.33 12.03 -12.75
C LEU A 104 14.77 12.14 -12.23
N ASP A 105 15.73 12.40 -13.11
CA ASP A 105 17.13 12.55 -12.76
C ASP A 105 17.39 13.77 -11.87
N LYS A 106 16.66 14.88 -12.07
CA LYS A 106 16.67 16.05 -11.18
C LYS A 106 16.14 15.71 -9.78
N CYS A 107 15.03 14.99 -9.68
CA CYS A 107 14.49 14.55 -8.38
C CYS A 107 15.53 13.70 -7.64
N LEU A 108 16.08 12.71 -8.33
CA LEU A 108 17.06 11.78 -7.76
C LEU A 108 18.37 12.48 -7.37
N SER A 109 18.84 13.46 -8.14
CA SER A 109 20.07 14.20 -7.84
C SER A 109 19.92 15.17 -6.66
N GLN A 110 18.70 15.65 -6.39
CA GLN A 110 18.37 16.39 -5.17
C GLN A 110 18.20 15.49 -3.94
N GLY A 111 18.35 14.17 -4.09
CA GLY A 111 18.20 13.22 -3.00
C GLY A 111 16.76 12.83 -2.69
N ILE A 112 15.80 13.18 -3.56
CA ILE A 112 14.42 12.72 -3.44
C ILE A 112 14.36 11.23 -3.76
N ILE A 113 13.79 10.44 -2.83
CA ILE A 113 13.63 9.01 -3.01
C ILE A 113 12.37 8.75 -3.83
N ILE A 114 12.49 8.04 -4.95
CA ILE A 114 11.33 7.67 -5.77
C ILE A 114 11.03 6.19 -5.56
N VAL A 115 9.77 5.90 -5.20
CA VAL A 115 9.25 4.53 -5.01
C VAL A 115 8.17 4.26 -6.03
N THR A 116 8.23 3.10 -6.70
CA THR A 116 7.24 2.63 -7.67
C THR A 116 6.99 1.14 -7.52
N SER A 117 5.98 0.61 -8.21
CA SER A 117 5.64 -0.81 -8.25
C SER A 117 5.70 -1.38 -9.67
N GLU A 118 6.05 -2.65 -9.79
CA GLU A 118 5.92 -3.38 -11.05
C GLU A 118 4.46 -3.70 -11.39
N SER A 119 4.20 -3.90 -12.68
CA SER A 119 2.87 -4.30 -13.16
C SER A 119 2.43 -5.63 -12.55
N ASN A 120 1.14 -5.73 -12.20
CA ASN A 120 0.51 -7.00 -11.81
C ASN A 120 0.50 -8.02 -12.96
N ASN A 121 0.62 -7.56 -14.20
CA ASN A 121 0.50 -8.38 -15.41
C ASN A 121 1.84 -8.65 -16.10
N GLY A 122 2.97 -8.39 -15.41
CA GLY A 122 4.32 -8.63 -15.95
C GLY A 122 4.79 -7.64 -17.02
N LYS A 123 4.03 -6.57 -17.29
CA LYS A 123 4.52 -5.47 -18.13
C LYS A 123 5.65 -4.73 -17.42
N ILE A 124 6.75 -4.50 -18.14
CA ILE A 124 7.87 -3.70 -17.64
C ILE A 124 7.39 -2.26 -17.41
N ASN A 125 7.59 -1.76 -16.20
CA ASN A 125 7.36 -0.36 -15.87
C ASN A 125 8.57 0.46 -16.32
N TYR A 126 8.38 1.48 -17.16
CA TYR A 126 9.47 2.35 -17.59
C TYR A 126 10.28 2.95 -16.41
N LEU A 127 9.60 3.29 -15.31
CA LEU A 127 10.25 3.83 -14.11
C LEU A 127 11.25 2.85 -13.48
N SER A 128 11.03 1.54 -13.61
CA SER A 128 11.92 0.54 -13.00
C SER A 128 13.17 0.23 -13.81
N CYS A 129 13.26 0.76 -15.04
CA CYS A 129 14.49 0.75 -15.83
C CYS A 129 15.58 1.64 -15.21
N ASN A 130 15.23 2.64 -14.40
CA ASN A 130 16.20 3.47 -13.69
C ASN A 130 16.64 2.78 -12.38
N ASN A 131 17.93 2.49 -12.23
CA ASN A 131 18.46 1.76 -11.07
C ASN A 131 18.46 2.57 -9.76
N ARG A 132 18.29 3.89 -9.82
CA ARG A 132 18.18 4.75 -8.64
C ARG A 132 16.76 4.79 -8.08
N ILE A 133 15.75 4.43 -8.89
CA ILE A 133 14.36 4.30 -8.45
C ILE A 133 14.18 2.98 -7.71
N ILE A 134 13.44 3.02 -6.59
CA ILE A 134 13.10 1.84 -5.80
C ILE A 134 11.83 1.23 -6.39
N SER A 135 11.97 0.12 -7.13
CA SER A 135 10.84 -0.63 -7.66
C SER A 135 10.53 -1.86 -6.81
N VAL A 136 9.25 -2.17 -6.63
CA VAL A 136 8.77 -3.20 -5.70
C VAL A 136 7.80 -4.15 -6.39
N GLN A 137 7.85 -5.43 -6.03
CA GLN A 137 7.00 -6.47 -6.62
C GLN A 137 6.66 -7.60 -5.65
N GLY A 138 5.48 -8.19 -5.79
CA GLY A 138 5.12 -9.40 -5.07
C GLY A 138 5.85 -10.64 -5.58
N LYS A 139 6.47 -11.41 -4.69
CA LYS A 139 7.24 -12.64 -4.99
C LYS A 139 6.42 -13.76 -5.65
N GLN A 140 5.11 -13.78 -5.44
CA GLN A 140 4.23 -14.76 -6.11
C GLN A 140 4.05 -14.45 -7.60
N ASN A 141 4.35 -13.21 -8.00
CA ASN A 141 4.25 -12.71 -9.37
C ASN A 141 5.66 -12.47 -9.96
N ASN A 142 6.62 -13.40 -9.84
CA ASN A 142 7.99 -13.30 -10.39
C ASN A 142 8.03 -13.24 -11.95
N LEU A 143 7.18 -12.43 -12.56
CA LEU A 143 7.01 -12.21 -13.99
C LEU A 143 8.06 -11.23 -14.54
N VAL A 144 8.62 -10.36 -13.68
CA VAL A 144 9.75 -9.48 -14.01
C VAL A 144 10.93 -9.96 -13.18
N THR A 145 11.93 -10.52 -13.83
CA THR A 145 13.20 -10.89 -13.20
C THR A 145 14.21 -9.80 -13.45
N SER A 146 14.30 -8.85 -12.52
CA SER A 146 15.35 -7.82 -12.53
C SER A 146 16.06 -7.81 -11.18
N ASN A 147 17.39 -7.68 -11.22
CA ASN A 147 18.21 -7.44 -10.03
C ASN A 147 17.91 -6.07 -9.38
N ASN A 148 17.11 -5.23 -10.05
CA ASN A 148 16.80 -3.88 -9.62
C ASN A 148 15.51 -3.78 -8.80
N VAL A 149 14.74 -4.87 -8.70
CA VAL A 149 13.41 -4.92 -8.09
C VAL A 149 13.49 -5.56 -6.69
N ILE A 150 12.76 -4.97 -5.75
CA ILE A 150 12.64 -5.45 -4.38
C ILE A 150 11.43 -6.37 -4.28
N TYR A 151 11.68 -7.67 -4.07
CA TYR A 151 10.63 -8.67 -3.94
C TYR A 151 10.12 -8.75 -2.51
N ILE A 152 8.80 -8.77 -2.36
CA ILE A 152 8.11 -8.85 -1.07
C ILE A 152 7.11 -9.98 -1.11
N ASN A 153 6.90 -10.68 0.00
CA ASN A 153 5.78 -11.59 0.10
C ASN A 153 4.46 -10.80 0.07
N ASN A 154 3.71 -10.97 -1.01
CA ASN A 154 2.51 -10.20 -1.31
C ASN A 154 1.26 -11.04 -1.10
N SER A 155 1.06 -11.51 0.13
CA SER A 155 -0.24 -12.06 0.51
C SER A 155 -1.28 -10.93 0.53
N PRO A 156 -2.50 -11.15 0.00
CA PRO A 156 -3.56 -10.15 0.04
C PRO A 156 -3.82 -9.63 1.45
N ARG A 157 -4.18 -8.36 1.56
CA ARG A 157 -4.41 -7.65 2.83
C ARG A 157 -5.69 -6.84 2.75
N ILE A 158 -6.29 -6.63 3.91
CA ILE A 158 -7.41 -5.71 4.05
C ILE A 158 -6.83 -4.29 4.03
N ILE A 159 -7.24 -3.48 3.06
CA ILE A 159 -6.76 -2.12 2.84
C ILE A 159 -7.94 -1.13 2.79
N PRO A 160 -7.74 0.13 3.19
CA PRO A 160 -8.78 1.15 3.16
C PRO A 160 -9.16 1.53 1.73
N TRP A 161 -10.40 1.96 1.55
CA TRP A 161 -10.93 2.39 0.26
C TRP A 161 -11.87 3.59 0.41
N LEU A 162 -12.52 4.03 -0.67
CA LEU A 162 -13.47 5.15 -0.66
C LEU A 162 -14.62 4.95 0.33
N GLY A 163 -15.15 6.05 0.87
CA GLY A 163 -16.33 6.02 1.75
C GLY A 163 -16.12 5.23 3.04
N SER A 164 -14.88 5.22 3.56
CA SER A 164 -14.49 4.45 4.76
C SER A 164 -14.80 2.95 4.64
N SER A 165 -14.73 2.42 3.42
CA SER A 165 -14.85 0.99 3.14
C SER A 165 -13.47 0.32 3.09
N TYR A 166 -13.47 -1.01 3.01
CA TYR A 166 -12.28 -1.83 3.03
C TYR A 166 -12.36 -2.91 1.95
N VAL A 167 -11.22 -3.23 1.35
CA VAL A 167 -11.11 -4.27 0.31
C VAL A 167 -9.97 -5.22 0.63
N LEU A 168 -10.09 -6.49 0.22
CA LEU A 168 -9.00 -7.45 0.28
C LEU A 168 -8.25 -7.42 -1.04
N SER A 169 -6.97 -7.01 -1.04
CA SER A 169 -6.18 -6.95 -2.27
C SER A 169 -4.72 -7.33 -2.08
N GLY A 170 -4.14 -7.93 -3.11
CA GLY A 170 -2.72 -8.23 -3.24
C GLY A 170 -2.10 -7.56 -4.48
N ALA A 171 -2.62 -6.42 -4.92
CA ALA A 171 -2.00 -5.69 -6.03
C ALA A 171 -0.63 -5.10 -5.62
N ASN A 172 0.33 -5.10 -6.55
CA ASN A 172 1.69 -4.61 -6.30
C ASN A 172 1.74 -3.12 -5.92
N SER A 173 0.78 -2.30 -6.38
CA SER A 173 0.73 -0.88 -6.03
C SER A 173 0.66 -0.66 -4.53
N PHE A 174 -0.09 -1.49 -3.82
CA PHE A 174 -0.21 -1.46 -2.36
C PHE A 174 1.04 -1.92 -1.62
N LEU A 175 2.09 -2.39 -2.31
CA LEU A 175 3.40 -2.67 -1.70
C LEU A 175 4.23 -1.41 -1.45
N THR A 176 3.98 -0.35 -2.22
CA THR A 176 4.77 0.88 -2.15
C THR A 176 4.69 1.58 -0.79
N PRO A 177 3.53 1.71 -0.10
CA PRO A 177 3.49 2.26 1.27
C PRO A 177 4.30 1.45 2.28
N PHE A 178 4.30 0.12 2.15
CA PHE A 178 5.08 -0.75 3.05
C PHE A 178 6.59 -0.55 2.86
N ILE A 179 7.03 -0.32 1.63
CA ILE A 179 8.42 0.00 1.35
C ILE A 179 8.78 1.40 1.83
N ILE A 180 7.86 2.36 1.72
CA ILE A 180 8.03 3.69 2.32
C ILE A 180 8.14 3.59 3.84
N LYS A 181 7.35 2.74 4.50
CA LYS A 181 7.48 2.45 5.94
C LYS A 181 8.88 1.94 6.29
N LYS A 182 9.40 0.99 5.51
CA LYS A 182 10.77 0.47 5.71
C LYS A 182 11.85 1.51 5.45
N ILE A 183 11.67 2.35 4.43
CA ILE A 183 12.57 3.48 4.16
C ILE A 183 12.56 4.46 5.33
N TYR A 184 11.38 4.80 5.85
CA TYR A 184 11.24 5.65 7.03
C TYR A 184 12.00 5.06 8.23
N GLU A 185 11.79 3.78 8.56
CA GLU A 185 12.51 3.09 9.65
C GLU A 185 14.03 3.09 9.45
N LEU A 186 14.52 2.83 8.24
CA LEU A 186 15.96 2.84 7.93
C LEU A 186 16.56 4.24 8.08
N LEU A 187 15.86 5.28 7.63
CA LEU A 187 16.30 6.67 7.77
C LEU A 187 16.32 7.11 9.24
N GLN A 188 15.35 6.70 10.05
CA GLN A 188 15.39 6.92 11.51
C GLN A 188 16.60 6.25 12.17
N ASN A 189 17.05 5.11 11.63
CA ASN A 189 18.26 4.42 12.06
C ASN A 189 19.54 4.94 11.36
N HIS A 190 19.51 6.17 10.83
CA HIS A 190 20.65 6.86 10.20
C HIS A 190 21.28 6.15 8.99
N VAL A 191 20.53 5.27 8.32
CA VAL A 191 20.98 4.70 7.03
C VAL A 191 21.00 5.81 5.99
N SER A 192 22.12 6.01 5.30
CA SER A 192 22.23 7.01 4.24
C SER A 192 21.36 6.64 3.03
N ILE A 193 20.87 7.65 2.30
CA ILE A 193 20.03 7.46 1.10
C ILE A 193 20.70 6.52 0.08
N GLN A 194 22.01 6.66 -0.12
CA GLN A 194 22.80 5.83 -1.03
C GLN A 194 22.80 4.33 -0.64
N ASN A 195 22.64 4.02 0.64
CA ASN A 195 22.63 2.66 1.17
C ASN A 195 21.22 2.06 1.32
N LEU A 196 20.16 2.87 1.24
CA LEU A 196 18.77 2.39 1.43
C LEU A 196 18.44 1.20 0.53
N LYS A 197 18.69 1.32 -0.77
CA LYS A 197 18.37 0.26 -1.73
C LYS A 197 19.10 -1.04 -1.42
N LYS A 198 20.38 -0.96 -1.05
CA LYS A 198 21.18 -2.12 -0.63
C LYS A 198 20.59 -2.78 0.62
N CYS A 199 20.24 -1.99 1.65
CA CYS A 199 19.64 -2.51 2.87
C CYS A 199 18.28 -3.19 2.60
N LEU A 200 17.42 -2.57 1.79
CA LEU A 200 16.13 -3.14 1.44
C LEU A 200 16.28 -4.44 0.61
N MET A 201 17.25 -4.49 -0.32
CA MET A 201 17.54 -5.70 -1.09
C MET A 201 18.10 -6.83 -0.22
N GLN A 202 18.86 -6.54 0.83
CA GLN A 202 19.32 -7.59 1.76
C GLN A 202 18.15 -8.18 2.56
N GLN A 203 17.16 -7.37 2.90
CA GLN A 203 15.97 -7.80 3.62
C GLN A 203 14.94 -8.52 2.74
N SER A 204 14.89 -8.23 1.44
CA SER A 204 13.93 -8.81 0.49
C SER A 204 14.01 -10.34 0.40
N PHE A 205 15.21 -10.91 0.61
CA PHE A 205 15.44 -12.37 0.58
C PHE A 205 15.07 -13.09 1.89
N ILE A 206 14.93 -12.36 3.01
CA ILE A 206 14.77 -12.95 4.36
C ILE A 206 13.29 -13.13 4.76
N PHE A 207 12.34 -12.65 3.95
CA PHE A 207 10.91 -12.86 4.23
C PHE A 207 10.49 -14.32 3.91
N ASN A 208 10.71 -15.17 4.91
CA ASN A 208 10.44 -16.61 4.87
C ASN A 208 8.94 -16.88 4.63
N SER A 209 8.61 -17.31 3.42
CA SER A 209 7.27 -17.67 2.96
C SER A 209 6.85 -19.10 3.30
N ASN A 210 7.73 -19.89 3.93
CA ASN A 210 7.55 -21.34 4.01
C ASN A 210 7.10 -21.86 5.38
N LYS A 211 6.71 -20.99 6.32
CA LYS A 211 5.91 -21.50 7.43
C LYS A 211 4.53 -21.83 6.87
N LYS A 212 4.27 -23.12 6.60
CA LYS A 212 2.90 -23.64 6.52
C LYS A 212 2.16 -23.01 7.70
N ILE A 213 1.15 -22.20 7.40
CA ILE A 213 0.34 -21.57 8.44
C ILE A 213 -0.39 -22.72 9.11
N GLN A 214 0.16 -23.19 10.23
CA GLN A 214 -0.51 -24.14 11.08
C GLN A 214 -1.64 -23.38 11.76
N ARG A 215 -2.82 -23.98 11.74
CA ARG A 215 -3.94 -23.54 12.59
C ARG A 215 -3.43 -23.44 14.03
N GLN A 216 -3.45 -22.25 14.58
CA GLN A 216 -3.03 -22.01 15.96
C GLN A 216 -4.17 -22.43 16.90
N SER A 217 -3.84 -22.92 18.09
CA SER A 217 -4.86 -23.28 19.10
C SER A 217 -5.64 -22.04 19.57
N ILE A 218 -6.91 -22.22 19.92
CA ILE A 218 -7.78 -21.13 20.36
C ILE A 218 -7.35 -20.67 21.76
N ILE A 219 -7.02 -19.39 21.92
CA ILE A 219 -6.75 -18.79 23.24
C ILE A 219 -7.97 -18.01 23.76
N ASN A 220 -8.80 -17.42 22.87
CA ASN A 220 -9.94 -16.58 23.26
C ASN A 220 -11.29 -17.09 22.72
N ALA A 221 -11.89 -18.07 23.42
CA ALA A 221 -13.14 -18.72 23.02
C ALA A 221 -14.36 -17.78 23.02
N LYS A 222 -14.40 -16.79 23.93
CA LYS A 222 -15.52 -15.84 24.02
C LYS A 222 -15.54 -14.89 22.81
N LEU A 223 -14.39 -14.33 22.46
CA LEU A 223 -14.26 -13.49 21.27
C LEU A 223 -14.54 -14.29 20.00
N MET A 224 -14.01 -15.52 19.90
CA MET A 224 -14.26 -16.40 18.77
C MET A 224 -15.76 -16.62 18.55
N LYS A 225 -16.50 -17.03 19.59
CA LYS A 225 -17.95 -17.27 19.50
C LYS A 225 -18.72 -16.02 19.10
N SER A 226 -18.37 -14.86 19.66
CA SER A 226 -19.02 -13.60 19.31
C SER A 226 -18.78 -13.19 17.86
N ILE A 227 -17.57 -13.40 17.33
CA ILE A 227 -17.26 -13.13 15.93
C ILE A 227 -17.99 -14.14 15.03
N GLU A 228 -18.01 -15.43 15.39
CA GLU A 228 -18.75 -16.48 14.67
C GLU A 228 -20.23 -16.14 14.49
N GLU A 229 -20.90 -15.70 15.56
CA GLU A 229 -22.32 -15.34 15.53
C GLU A 229 -22.60 -14.20 14.53
N GLU A 230 -21.77 -13.15 14.53
CA GLU A 230 -21.98 -11.99 13.67
C GLU A 230 -21.60 -12.24 12.21
N ILE A 231 -20.48 -12.93 11.95
CA ILE A 231 -20.03 -13.19 10.58
C ILE A 231 -20.82 -14.30 9.89
N SER A 232 -21.55 -15.13 10.65
CA SER A 232 -22.38 -16.22 10.11
C SER A 232 -23.37 -15.72 9.05
N ILE A 233 -23.88 -14.50 9.25
CA ILE A 233 -24.83 -13.82 8.35
C ILE A 233 -24.22 -13.56 6.97
N TRP A 234 -22.90 -13.37 6.90
CA TRP A 234 -22.19 -13.04 5.66
C TRP A 234 -21.50 -14.23 5.01
N ASN A 235 -21.54 -15.41 5.65
CA ASN A 235 -20.98 -16.65 5.13
C ASN A 235 -19.50 -16.52 4.70
N LEU A 236 -18.71 -15.70 5.42
CA LEU A 236 -17.29 -15.44 5.12
C LEU A 236 -16.40 -16.67 5.31
N TYR A 237 -16.84 -17.64 6.11
CA TYR A 237 -16.12 -18.87 6.42
C TYR A 237 -16.95 -20.09 6.04
N ASP A 238 -16.29 -21.22 5.75
CA ASP A 238 -16.96 -22.51 5.50
C ASP A 238 -17.19 -23.30 6.80
N GLU A 239 -17.77 -24.50 6.65
CA GLU A 239 -18.03 -25.43 7.76
C GLU A 239 -16.74 -25.86 8.50
N ASN A 240 -15.59 -25.80 7.83
CA ASN A 240 -14.27 -26.09 8.39
C ASN A 240 -13.59 -24.83 8.96
N LYS A 241 -14.33 -23.70 9.05
CA LYS A 241 -13.84 -22.39 9.48
C LYS A 241 -12.71 -21.84 8.61
N ALA A 242 -12.64 -22.24 7.35
CA ALA A 242 -11.71 -21.69 6.38
C ALA A 242 -12.34 -20.50 5.65
N PHE A 243 -11.55 -19.46 5.37
CA PHE A 243 -12.04 -18.23 4.77
C PHE A 243 -12.34 -18.37 3.28
N LYS A 244 -13.54 -17.95 2.87
CA LYS A 244 -14.01 -18.01 1.50
C LYS A 244 -13.63 -16.73 0.77
N ILE A 245 -12.55 -16.78 -0.01
CA ILE A 245 -12.10 -15.64 -0.85
C ILE A 245 -13.23 -15.11 -1.75
N ALA A 246 -14.07 -15.99 -2.30
CA ALA A 246 -15.21 -15.58 -3.12
C ALA A 246 -16.24 -14.71 -2.39
N GLN A 247 -16.28 -14.75 -1.05
CA GLN A 247 -17.16 -13.95 -0.21
C GLN A 247 -16.48 -12.68 0.34
N ALA A 248 -15.20 -12.44 0.01
CA ALA A 248 -14.41 -11.26 0.40
C ALA A 248 -14.80 -10.00 -0.40
N THR A 249 -16.10 -9.73 -0.53
CA THR A 249 -16.61 -8.51 -1.17
C THR A 249 -16.25 -7.27 -0.33
N PRO A 250 -16.15 -6.06 -0.92
CA PRO A 250 -15.91 -4.83 -0.16
C PRO A 250 -16.90 -4.66 1.01
N ARG A 251 -18.17 -5.03 0.80
CA ARG A 251 -19.20 -5.01 1.84
C ARG A 251 -18.84 -5.91 3.01
N ASN A 252 -18.53 -7.19 2.74
CA ASN A 252 -18.28 -8.16 3.80
C ASN A 252 -16.94 -7.91 4.50
N ILE A 253 -15.90 -7.47 3.77
CA ILE A 253 -14.62 -7.07 4.37
C ILE A 253 -14.79 -5.83 5.26
N THR A 254 -15.55 -4.83 4.79
CA THR A 254 -15.87 -3.65 5.62
C THR A 254 -16.64 -4.06 6.88
N ALA A 255 -17.61 -4.96 6.76
CA ALA A 255 -18.36 -5.46 7.90
C ALA A 255 -17.46 -6.20 8.90
N LEU A 256 -16.57 -7.07 8.41
CA LEU A 256 -15.56 -7.75 9.23
C LEU A 256 -14.69 -6.75 9.98
N VAL A 257 -14.20 -5.70 9.32
CA VAL A 257 -13.40 -4.66 9.97
C VAL A 257 -14.17 -3.95 11.06
N ARG A 258 -15.43 -3.59 10.82
CA ARG A 258 -16.28 -2.93 11.84
C ARG A 258 -16.48 -3.80 13.07
N ILE A 259 -16.69 -5.10 12.90
CA ILE A 259 -16.72 -6.04 14.04
C ILE A 259 -15.43 -5.96 14.82
N ILE A 260 -14.28 -5.98 14.15
CA ILE A 260 -12.98 -5.89 14.84
C ILE A 260 -12.96 -4.61 15.68
N GLU A 261 -13.25 -3.47 15.08
CA GLU A 261 -13.23 -2.17 15.77
C GLU A 261 -14.20 -2.12 16.96
N GLU A 262 -15.41 -2.65 16.79
CA GLU A 262 -16.42 -2.73 17.84
C GLU A 262 -16.00 -3.67 18.99
N LYS A 263 -15.40 -4.83 18.68
CA LYS A 263 -14.98 -5.80 19.70
C LYS A 263 -13.70 -5.39 20.40
N THR A 264 -12.80 -4.71 19.70
CA THR A 264 -11.50 -4.30 20.26
C THR A 264 -11.54 -2.93 20.89
N GLN A 265 -12.53 -2.09 20.55
CA GLN A 265 -12.54 -0.66 20.86
C GLN A 265 -11.28 0.06 20.34
N GLN A 266 -10.66 -0.47 19.28
CA GLN A 266 -9.49 0.09 18.62
C GLN A 266 -9.79 0.29 17.14
N SER A 267 -9.39 1.43 16.58
CA SER A 267 -9.46 1.65 15.14
C SER A 267 -8.62 0.63 14.41
N TYR A 268 -9.17 0.09 13.31
CA TYR A 268 -8.53 -0.96 12.55
C TYR A 268 -7.22 -0.46 11.94
N ILE A 269 -6.15 -1.18 12.22
CA ILE A 269 -4.84 -0.90 11.65
C ILE A 269 -4.73 -1.67 10.34
N TYR A 270 -4.71 -0.94 9.23
CA TYR A 270 -4.78 -1.46 7.85
C TYR A 270 -3.65 -2.42 7.43
N ASP A 271 -2.61 -2.61 8.26
CA ASP A 271 -1.52 -3.57 8.03
C ASP A 271 -1.58 -4.80 8.95
N SER A 272 -2.62 -4.93 9.79
CA SER A 272 -2.65 -5.93 10.87
C SER A 272 -3.18 -7.31 10.50
N PHE A 273 -3.99 -7.43 9.45
CA PHE A 273 -4.59 -8.73 9.06
C PHE A 273 -4.38 -9.03 7.60
N TRP A 274 -3.67 -10.13 7.36
CA TRP A 274 -3.33 -10.58 6.02
C TRP A 274 -4.11 -11.86 5.71
N MET A 275 -4.15 -12.24 4.44
CA MET A 275 -4.84 -13.45 3.99
C MET A 275 -4.45 -14.71 4.81
N PRO A 276 -3.18 -14.91 5.21
CA PRO A 276 -2.80 -15.93 6.20
C PRO A 276 -3.56 -15.93 7.52
N ASP A 277 -3.79 -14.75 8.10
CA ASP A 277 -4.53 -14.61 9.35
C ASP A 277 -6.01 -14.90 9.12
N LEU A 278 -6.53 -14.44 7.98
CA LEU A 278 -7.92 -14.66 7.58
C LEU A 278 -8.19 -16.12 7.24
N ALA A 279 -7.21 -16.88 6.73
CA ALA A 279 -7.37 -18.23 6.22
C ALA A 279 -8.16 -19.16 7.15
N TYR A 280 -8.00 -18.98 8.47
CA TYR A 280 -8.82 -19.63 9.49
C TYR A 280 -9.33 -18.61 10.50
N LEU A 281 -10.60 -18.73 10.89
CA LEU A 281 -11.21 -17.82 11.86
C LEU A 281 -10.44 -17.78 13.19
N GLU A 282 -9.89 -18.92 13.60
CA GLU A 282 -9.12 -19.05 14.84
C GLU A 282 -7.80 -18.28 14.81
N ASN A 283 -7.10 -18.30 13.67
CA ASN A 283 -5.88 -17.53 13.49
C ASN A 283 -6.19 -16.02 13.55
N PHE A 284 -7.25 -15.61 12.87
CA PHE A 284 -7.74 -14.24 12.89
C PHE A 284 -8.08 -13.78 14.31
N VAL A 285 -8.83 -14.58 15.07
CA VAL A 285 -9.19 -14.27 16.47
C VAL A 285 -7.96 -14.21 17.36
N ASN A 286 -7.01 -15.14 17.22
CA ASN A 286 -5.77 -15.12 17.98
C ASN A 286 -4.97 -13.84 17.71
N LYS A 287 -4.92 -13.39 16.45
CA LYS A 287 -4.27 -12.14 16.06
C LYS A 287 -4.95 -10.92 16.69
N ILE A 288 -6.29 -10.86 16.67
CA ILE A 288 -7.05 -9.81 17.37
C ILE A 288 -6.73 -9.83 18.88
N GLY A 289 -6.78 -11.01 19.51
CA GLY A 289 -6.51 -11.16 20.93
C GLY A 289 -5.11 -10.67 21.32
N SER A 290 -4.10 -10.90 20.48
CA SER A 290 -2.73 -10.43 20.74
C SER A 290 -2.56 -8.91 20.70
N ILE A 291 -3.48 -8.19 20.05
CA ILE A 291 -3.47 -6.72 19.96
C ILE A 291 -4.12 -6.08 21.21
N LEU A 292 -4.96 -6.83 21.91
CA LEU A 292 -5.70 -6.37 23.09
C LEU A 292 -4.91 -6.47 24.41
N HIS A 293 -3.71 -7.02 24.39
CA HIS A 293 -2.84 -7.26 25.55
C HIS A 293 -1.49 -6.60 25.36
#